data_AF-A0A8S3GBT5-F1
#
_entry.id   AF-A0A8S3GBT5-F1
#
_cell.length_a   1.000
_cell.length_b   1.000
_cell.length_c   1.000
_cell.angle_alpha   90.00
_cell.angle_beta   90.00
_cell.angle_gamma   90.00
#
_symmetry.space_group_name_H-M   'P 1'
#
loop_
_entity.id
_entity.type
_entity.pdbx_description
1 polymer ?
#
loop_
_entity_poly.entity_id
_entity_poly.type
_entity_poly.pdbx_seq_one_letter_code
_entity_poly.pdbx_strand_id
1 'polypeptide(L)'
;MILKGLKANVLEAKLKIALYPQDILKMKVDNDDELRMPKELDDQKEECKLVEINRNDPSFTRIENRMKEALNSVKIDKIERVKNIRMWNHYAFRRRELKKELCSSTSKEIEMELFRGTKTTLASEVYNGEWVWV
;
A
#
# COMPACT_ATOMS: atom_id res chain seq x y z
N MET A 1 17.29 2.34 -42.44
CA MET A 1 17.78 1.27 -41.56
C MET A 1 16.70 0.99 -40.52
N ILE A 2 15.92 -0.08 -40.70
CA ILE A 2 14.83 -0.44 -39.78
C ILE A 2 15.41 -1.47 -38.80
N LEU A 3 15.54 -1.08 -37.53
CA LEU A 3 15.99 -1.97 -36.46
C LEU A 3 14.92 -3.04 -36.20
N LYS A 4 14.98 -4.15 -36.95
CA LYS A 4 14.28 -5.39 -36.63
C LYS A 4 14.85 -5.92 -35.31
N GLY A 5 14.10 -5.79 -34.22
CA GLY A 5 14.46 -6.42 -32.94
C GLY A 5 13.88 -5.77 -31.68
N LEU A 6 13.52 -4.47 -31.70
CA LEU A 6 12.89 -3.82 -30.55
C LEU A 6 11.36 -4.03 -30.53
N LYS A 7 10.93 -5.27 -30.38
CA LYS A 7 9.65 -5.58 -29.72
C LYS A 7 9.94 -6.35 -28.43
N ALA A 8 10.93 -5.89 -27.65
CA ALA A 8 10.89 -6.18 -26.22
C ALA A 8 9.52 -5.67 -25.78
N ASN A 9 8.63 -6.60 -25.44
CA ASN A 9 7.21 -6.34 -25.28
C ASN A 9 7.08 -5.17 -24.31
N VAL A 10 6.49 -4.05 -24.75
CA VAL A 10 6.31 -2.87 -23.90
C VAL A 10 5.64 -3.27 -22.59
N LEU A 11 4.81 -4.31 -22.60
CA LEU A 11 4.21 -4.92 -21.41
C LEU A 11 5.26 -5.59 -20.50
N GLU A 12 6.22 -6.35 -21.03
CA GLU A 12 7.32 -6.93 -20.25
C GLU A 12 8.26 -5.85 -19.69
N ALA A 13 8.53 -4.80 -20.46
CA ALA A 13 9.32 -3.67 -19.98
C ALA A 13 8.57 -2.90 -18.88
N LYS A 14 7.26 -2.67 -19.03
CA LYS A 14 6.39 -2.08 -18.00
C LYS A 14 6.34 -2.96 -16.75
N LEU A 15 6.20 -4.28 -16.89
CA LEU A 15 6.26 -5.22 -15.77
C LEU A 15 7.61 -5.17 -15.07
N LYS A 16 8.72 -5.22 -15.82
CA LYS A 16 10.06 -5.12 -15.24
C LYS A 16 10.27 -3.79 -14.53
N ILE A 17 9.82 -2.66 -15.08
CA ILE A 17 9.89 -1.35 -14.42
C ILE A 17 9.00 -1.31 -13.17
N ALA A 18 7.81 -1.91 -13.19
CA ALA A 18 6.93 -1.99 -12.03
C ALA A 18 7.47 -2.92 -10.92
N LEU A 19 8.25 -3.94 -11.29
CA LEU A 19 8.90 -4.89 -10.39
C LEU A 19 10.30 -4.44 -9.96
N TYR A 20 10.93 -3.51 -10.68
CA TYR A 20 12.27 -2.99 -10.39
C TYR A 20 12.41 -2.40 -8.97
N PRO A 21 11.40 -1.70 -8.41
CA PRO A 21 11.41 -1.33 -7.01
C PRO A 21 11.42 -2.54 -6.08
N GLN A 22 10.69 -3.63 -6.38
CA GLN A 22 10.67 -4.83 -5.54
C GLN A 22 12.03 -5.54 -5.52
N ASP A 23 12.72 -5.60 -6.65
CA ASP A 23 14.04 -6.24 -6.75
C ASP A 23 15.12 -5.39 -6.03
N ILE A 24 15.05 -4.06 -6.14
CA ILE A 24 15.92 -3.15 -5.37
C ILE A 24 15.63 -3.23 -3.87
N LEU A 25 14.37 -3.36 -3.48
CA LEU A 25 13.96 -3.52 -2.09
C LEU A 25 14.52 -4.82 -1.53
N LYS A 26 14.36 -5.97 -2.22
CA LYS A 26 14.93 -7.25 -1.80
C LYS A 26 16.45 -7.21 -1.56
N MET A 27 17.19 -6.39 -2.32
CA MET A 27 18.65 -6.24 -2.13
C MET A 27 19.07 -5.27 -1.00
N LYS A 28 18.16 -4.42 -0.48
CA LYS A 28 18.49 -3.36 0.51
C LYS A 28 17.83 -3.54 1.87
N VAL A 29 16.98 -4.55 2.05
CA VAL A 29 16.13 -4.74 3.25
C VAL A 29 16.91 -5.09 4.52
N ASP A 30 18.13 -5.60 4.43
CA ASP A 30 18.82 -6.14 5.62
C ASP A 30 19.23 -5.10 6.69
N ASN A 31 19.11 -3.78 6.45
CA ASN A 31 19.47 -2.74 7.45
C ASN A 31 18.59 -1.47 7.45
N ASP A 32 17.43 -1.47 6.80
CA ASP A 32 16.59 -0.27 6.67
C ASP A 32 15.22 -0.46 7.33
N ASP A 33 15.09 0.00 8.57
CA ASP A 33 13.86 -0.10 9.36
C ASP A 33 12.64 0.54 8.65
N GLU A 34 12.84 1.54 7.79
CA GLU A 34 11.75 2.20 7.05
C GLU A 34 11.13 1.30 5.97
N LEU A 35 11.89 0.31 5.50
CA LEU A 35 11.47 -0.67 4.50
C LEU A 35 10.95 -1.97 5.11
N ARG A 36 11.04 -2.12 6.43
CA ARG A 36 10.62 -3.33 7.13
C ARG A 36 9.13 -3.58 6.92
N MET A 37 8.79 -4.82 6.59
CA MET A 37 7.40 -5.24 6.47
C MET A 37 6.74 -5.28 7.87
N PRO A 38 5.47 -4.85 8.01
CA PRO A 38 4.76 -4.94 9.27
C PRO A 38 4.65 -6.40 9.69
N LYS A 39 4.73 -6.66 10.99
CA LYS A 39 4.62 -8.01 11.55
C LYS A 39 3.34 -8.71 11.12
N GLU A 40 2.28 -7.94 10.87
CA GLU A 40 0.99 -8.46 10.43
C GLU A 40 1.01 -9.00 8.99
N LEU A 41 2.05 -8.70 8.20
CA LEU A 41 2.25 -9.20 6.84
C LEU A 41 3.37 -10.26 6.75
N ASP A 42 4.13 -10.49 7.82
CA ASP A 42 5.42 -11.22 7.80
C ASP A 42 5.31 -12.68 7.29
N ASP A 43 4.19 -13.36 7.57
CA ASP A 43 3.98 -14.78 7.22
C ASP A 43 3.08 -15.01 5.98
N GLN A 44 2.76 -13.96 5.24
CA GLN A 44 1.83 -14.06 4.12
C GLN A 44 2.50 -14.63 2.85
N LYS A 45 1.86 -15.63 2.23
CA LYS A 45 2.29 -16.21 0.94
C LYS A 45 1.59 -15.59 -0.28
N GLU A 46 0.36 -15.14 -0.11
CA GLU A 46 -0.45 -14.54 -1.17
C GLU A 46 -0.02 -13.07 -1.41
N GLU A 47 -0.11 -12.59 -2.64
CA GLU A 47 0.26 -11.20 -2.96
C GLU A 47 -0.66 -10.18 -2.27
N CYS A 48 -1.96 -10.48 -2.22
CA CYS A 48 -2.98 -9.64 -1.60
C CYS A 48 -4.01 -10.50 -0.87
N LYS A 49 -4.31 -10.14 0.38
CA LYS A 49 -5.31 -10.80 1.21
C LYS A 49 -6.10 -9.78 2.03
N LEU A 50 -7.41 -10.01 2.15
CA LEU A 50 -8.26 -9.31 3.12
C LEU A 50 -8.38 -10.14 4.39
N VAL A 51 -8.17 -9.51 5.54
CA VAL A 51 -8.32 -10.14 6.84
C VAL A 51 -9.30 -9.33 7.67
N GLU A 52 -10.45 -9.91 7.97
CA GLU A 52 -11.41 -9.29 8.88
C GLU A 52 -10.78 -9.08 10.26
N ILE A 53 -10.92 -7.88 10.78
CA ILE A 53 -10.46 -7.52 12.13
C ILE A 53 -11.55 -7.92 13.12
N ASN A 54 -11.18 -8.71 14.13
CA ASN A 54 -12.10 -9.11 15.18
C ASN A 54 -12.64 -7.87 15.93
N ARG A 55 -13.93 -7.84 16.26
CA ARG A 55 -14.55 -6.71 17.00
C ARG A 55 -13.94 -6.47 18.39
N ASN A 56 -13.32 -7.49 18.99
CA ASN A 56 -12.63 -7.38 20.28
C ASN A 56 -11.16 -6.93 20.13
N ASP A 57 -10.65 -6.80 18.90
CA ASP A 57 -9.30 -6.30 18.64
C ASP A 57 -9.24 -4.79 18.90
N PRO A 58 -8.26 -4.28 19.65
CA PRO A 58 -8.10 -2.83 19.88
C PRO A 58 -8.04 -2.00 18.59
N SER A 59 -7.55 -2.58 17.49
CA SER A 59 -7.53 -1.95 16.18
C SER A 59 -8.93 -1.68 15.65
N PHE A 60 -9.89 -2.58 15.90
CA PHE A 60 -11.28 -2.39 15.50
C PHE A 60 -11.85 -1.15 16.21
N THR A 61 -11.73 -1.10 17.54
CA THR A 61 -12.21 0.03 18.35
C THR A 61 -11.55 1.34 17.94
N ARG A 62 -10.24 1.34 17.66
CA ARG A 62 -9.52 2.55 17.19
C ARG A 62 -10.09 3.08 15.87
N ILE A 63 -10.28 2.20 14.89
CA ILE A 63 -10.78 2.57 13.55
C ILE A 63 -12.25 2.99 13.64
N GLU A 64 -13.06 2.25 14.40
CA GLU A 64 -14.46 2.59 14.64
C GLU A 64 -14.61 3.98 15.27
N ASN A 65 -13.82 4.28 16.30
CA ASN A 65 -13.85 5.58 16.96
C ASN A 65 -13.50 6.72 15.98
N ARG A 66 -12.41 6.56 15.20
CA ARG A 66 -12.04 7.57 14.18
C ARG A 66 -13.12 7.79 13.13
N MET A 67 -13.85 6.74 12.75
CA MET A 67 -14.95 6.89 11.79
C MET A 67 -16.15 7.60 12.44
N LYS A 68 -16.48 7.26 13.68
CA LYS A 68 -17.60 7.87 14.44
C LYS A 68 -17.35 9.33 14.83
N GLU A 69 -16.10 9.80 14.85
CA GLU A 69 -15.78 11.23 15.00
C GLU A 69 -16.47 12.08 13.92
N ALA A 70 -16.58 11.56 12.69
CA ALA A 70 -17.23 12.25 11.57
C ALA A 70 -18.62 11.67 11.21
N LEU A 71 -18.85 10.37 11.46
CA LEU A 71 -20.03 9.62 11.03
C LEU A 71 -20.67 8.88 12.22
N ASN A 72 -21.17 9.64 13.18
CA ASN A 72 -21.68 9.14 14.46
C ASN A 72 -22.84 8.13 14.37
N SER A 73 -23.63 8.12 13.30
CA SER A 73 -24.82 7.28 13.13
C SER A 73 -24.60 6.04 12.27
N VAL A 74 -23.39 5.84 11.72
CA VAL A 74 -23.13 4.72 10.82
C VAL A 74 -22.93 3.43 11.62
N LYS A 75 -23.65 2.38 11.21
CA LYS A 75 -23.44 1.02 11.68
C LYS A 75 -22.33 0.35 10.84
N ILE A 76 -21.23 -0.01 11.49
CA ILE A 76 -20.12 -0.73 10.85
C ILE A 76 -20.45 -2.22 10.79
N ASP A 77 -20.56 -2.76 9.58
CA ASP A 77 -20.81 -4.19 9.33
C ASP A 77 -19.55 -5.02 9.60
N LYS A 78 -18.43 -4.65 8.98
CA LYS A 78 -17.11 -5.25 9.19
C LYS A 78 -15.99 -4.26 8.90
N ILE A 79 -14.79 -4.57 9.40
CA ILE A 79 -13.55 -3.87 9.06
C ILE A 79 -12.55 -4.92 8.59
N GLU A 80 -12.00 -4.73 7.40
CA GLU A 80 -11.02 -5.65 6.81
C GLU A 80 -9.68 -4.93 6.67
N ARG A 81 -8.61 -5.58 7.15
CA ARG A 81 -7.25 -5.17 6.90
C ARG A 81 -6.84 -5.66 5.52
N VAL A 82 -6.42 -4.72 4.67
CA VAL A 82 -5.77 -5.02 3.40
C VAL A 82 -4.31 -5.39 3.65
N LYS A 83 -3.91 -6.60 3.29
CA LYS A 83 -2.52 -7.07 3.31
C LYS A 83 -2.04 -7.28 1.88
N ASN A 84 -1.51 -6.23 1.26
CA ASN A 84 -0.98 -6.27 -0.10
C ASN A 84 0.53 -6.00 -0.09
N ILE A 85 1.33 -7.02 -0.43
CA ILE A 85 2.79 -6.99 -0.34
C ILE A 85 3.37 -5.97 -1.33
N ARG A 86 2.97 -6.02 -2.60
CA ARG A 86 3.41 -5.07 -3.63
C ARG A 86 3.11 -3.62 -3.28
N MET A 87 1.89 -3.33 -2.84
CA MET A 87 1.50 -1.97 -2.49
C MET A 87 2.25 -1.47 -1.25
N TRP A 88 2.43 -2.32 -0.24
CA TRP A 88 3.23 -1.96 0.93
C TRP A 88 4.67 -1.62 0.56
N ASN A 89 5.31 -2.48 -0.25
CA ASN A 89 6.68 -2.26 -0.70
C ASN A 89 6.83 -0.94 -1.47
N HIS A 90 5.89 -0.66 -2.39
CA HIS A 90 5.87 0.60 -3.12
C HIS A 90 5.68 1.81 -2.19
N TYR A 91 4.74 1.68 -1.25
CA TYR A 91 4.45 2.70 -0.25
C TYR A 91 5.66 3.01 0.63
N ALA A 92 6.27 1.98 1.24
CA ALA A 92 7.42 2.12 2.12
C ALA A 92 8.61 2.76 1.40
N PHE A 93 8.86 2.36 0.15
CA PHE A 93 9.89 2.99 -0.68
C PHE A 93 9.61 4.48 -0.90
N ARG A 94 8.40 4.85 -1.34
CA ARG A 94 8.09 6.25 -1.62
C ARG A 94 8.10 7.10 -0.35
N ARG A 95 7.59 6.57 0.77
CA ARG A 95 7.66 7.21 2.09
C ARG A 95 9.11 7.50 2.47
N ARG A 96 10.00 6.52 2.33
CA ARG A 96 11.44 6.69 2.62
C ARG A 96 12.05 7.80 1.76
N GLU A 97 11.79 7.81 0.46
CA GLU A 97 12.33 8.84 -0.43
C GLU A 97 11.78 10.22 -0.08
N LEU A 98 10.49 10.35 0.22
CA LEU A 98 9.89 11.60 0.67
C LEU A 98 10.48 12.10 1.99
N LYS A 99 10.76 11.21 2.96
CA LYS A 99 11.44 11.58 4.21
C LYS A 99 12.85 12.13 3.98
N LYS A 100 13.57 11.63 2.97
CA LYS A 100 14.88 12.17 2.58
C LYS A 100 14.75 13.53 1.89
N GLU A 101 13.79 13.64 0.96
CA GLU A 101 13.53 14.87 0.20
C GLU A 101 13.05 16.02 1.12
N LEU A 102 12.22 15.70 2.11
CA LEU A 102 11.58 16.64 3.03
C LEU A 102 12.20 16.54 4.44
N CYS A 103 13.53 16.47 4.52
CA CYS A 103 14.24 16.21 5.78
C CYS A 103 14.02 17.26 6.90
N SER A 104 13.48 18.43 6.56
CA SER A 104 13.10 19.49 7.52
C SER A 104 11.66 19.38 8.03
N SER A 105 10.84 18.50 7.43
CA SER A 105 9.45 18.28 7.83
C SER A 105 9.35 17.16 8.87
N THR A 106 8.34 17.27 9.73
CA THR A 106 8.00 16.22 10.69
C THR A 106 7.31 15.05 10.01
N SER A 107 7.38 13.86 10.60
CA SER A 107 6.69 12.67 10.08
C SER A 107 5.18 12.87 9.89
N LYS A 108 4.54 13.69 10.74
CA LYS A 108 3.09 13.97 10.68
C LYS A 108 2.70 14.84 9.49
N GLU A 109 3.63 15.63 8.97
CA GLU A 109 3.42 16.45 7.77
C GLU A 109 3.58 15.62 6.49
N ILE A 110 4.35 14.53 6.55
CA ILE A 110 4.64 13.65 5.41
C ILE A 110 3.61 12.52 5.29
N GLU A 111 3.16 11.96 6.42
CA GLU A 111 2.29 10.78 6.47
C GLU A 111 1.08 11.04 7.38
N MET A 112 -0.12 10.85 6.80
CA MET A 112 -1.39 10.98 7.50
C MET A 112 -2.31 9.79 7.19
N GLU A 113 -3.05 9.32 8.19
CA GLU A 113 -4.14 8.36 8.00
C GLU A 113 -5.44 9.13 7.69
N LEU A 114 -5.97 8.94 6.48
CA LEU A 114 -7.15 9.64 5.95
C LEU A 114 -8.21 8.65 5.46
N PHE A 115 -9.46 9.10 5.39
CA PHE A 115 -10.57 8.32 4.85
C PHE A 115 -10.79 8.58 3.36
N ARG A 116 -11.05 7.52 2.59
CA ARG A 116 -11.44 7.60 1.18
C ARG A 116 -12.67 6.75 0.93
N GLY A 117 -13.79 7.41 0.64
CA GLY A 117 -14.98 6.75 0.12
C GLY A 117 -14.85 6.48 -1.38
N THR A 118 -15.38 5.35 -1.84
CA THR A 118 -15.51 5.02 -3.26
C THR A 118 -16.98 4.76 -3.58
N LYS A 119 -17.45 5.20 -4.75
CA LYS A 119 -18.85 5.00 -5.18
C LYS A 119 -18.95 4.08 -6.39
N THR A 120 -18.19 4.38 -7.44
CA THR A 120 -18.23 3.68 -8.72
C THR A 120 -17.08 2.69 -8.90
N THR A 121 -15.96 2.93 -8.22
CA THR A 121 -14.80 2.06 -8.18
C THR A 121 -15.07 0.84 -7.31
N LEU A 122 -14.80 -0.36 -7.81
CA LEU A 122 -14.86 -1.55 -6.98
C LEU A 122 -13.72 -1.53 -5.96
N ALA A 123 -14.03 -1.90 -4.72
CA ALA A 123 -13.02 -1.93 -3.65
C ALA A 123 -11.81 -2.81 -4.04
N SER A 124 -12.04 -3.91 -4.78
CA SER A 124 -11.00 -4.80 -5.29
C SER A 124 -9.99 -4.13 -6.20
N GLU A 125 -10.43 -3.23 -7.06
CA GLU A 125 -9.53 -2.56 -7.96
C GLU A 125 -8.61 -1.57 -7.17
N VAL A 126 -9.08 -1.06 -6.03
CA VAL A 126 -8.27 -0.23 -5.12
C VAL A 126 -7.23 -1.06 -4.39
N TYR A 127 -7.65 -2.12 -3.70
CA TYR A 127 -6.73 -2.89 -2.87
C TYR A 127 -5.83 -3.85 -3.67
N ASN A 128 -6.13 -4.14 -4.94
CA ASN A 128 -5.21 -4.84 -5.84
C ASN A 128 -4.20 -3.90 -6.51
N GLY A 129 -4.38 -2.58 -6.38
CA GLY A 129 -3.55 -1.57 -7.03
C GLY A 129 -3.67 -1.61 -8.55
N GLU A 130 -4.87 -1.92 -9.06
CA GLU A 130 -5.22 -1.89 -10.48
C GLU A 130 -5.74 -0.50 -10.90
N TRP A 131 -6.13 0.33 -9.93
CA TRP A 131 -6.37 1.75 -10.17
C TRP A 131 -5.06 2.52 -10.37
N VAL A 132 -4.86 2.99 -11.59
CA VAL A 132 -3.84 3.96 -11.94
C VAL A 132 -4.38 5.35 -11.60
N TRP A 133 -3.61 6.14 -10.85
CA TRP A 133 -3.92 7.54 -10.58
C TRP A 133 -4.14 8.30 -11.89
N VAL A 134 -5.30 8.95 -12.03
CA VAL A 134 -5.53 10.05 -12.98
C VAL A 134 -5.40 11.35 -12.19
#